data_AF-A0ABD3N751-F1
#
_entry.id   AF-A0ABD3N751-F1
#
_cell.length_a   1.000
_cell.length_b   1.000
_cell.length_c   1.000
_cell.angle_alpha   90.00
_cell.angle_beta   90.00
_cell.angle_gamma   90.00
#
_symmetry.space_group_name_H-M   'P 1'
#
loop_
_entity.id
_entity.type
_entity.pdbx_description
1 polymer ?
#
loop_
_entity_poly.entity_id
_entity_poly.type
_entity_poly.pdbx_seq_one_letter_code
_entity_poly.pdbx_strand_id
1 'polypeptide(L)'
;MSSPSRLNTPTALHQSSKHQQQRFISDSSPTNDTTAALTPSMSPAKTTTSTLFPPTSKYHPDRDGISRRRRWLVVDFDGTCTEHDTTPLLPRLAAFATRQRSSFISADGENYGLSIADMSDNLLHKQDLERRLVQFQCLEDEFVKRYDKAKSSLLSNNKETPSQGEGKDLKSIHDILDGLDEPSTIVTGMVSDSRVLAGLGDLTASELEGALQLYGISTAVDDGLSETAELGSIGDVQILDDDARDDSNGEFRKVIVRLRHGCEGTLARILSENDEDESGHKEDSSSCLGWSLAVLSINWCPALIDASLIQPVLKRRRSALGVNSCTTEVPIWSNQVDGNGVVSLHVPGASAKRDRIIELRRHIQARRGGSSVIVYVGDSPTDLSALLEADIGVIIGNSSSINMLAARFFIQVKPLQHRNQHGFGDILDGNHGNWRKQKLLWRAESWKEIDDMLIQLEERWS
;
A
#
# COMPACT_ATOMS: atom_id res chain seq x y z
N MET A 1 -60.12 -45.57 1.21
CA MET A 1 -60.99 -45.88 0.05
C MET A 1 -60.64 -44.91 -1.07
N SER A 2 -60.20 -45.48 -2.19
CA SER A 2 -60.34 -45.01 -3.58
C SER A 2 -59.69 -43.68 -4.04
N SER A 3 -58.54 -43.82 -4.71
CA SER A 3 -58.10 -43.02 -5.88
C SER A 3 -58.94 -43.41 -7.13
N PRO A 4 -58.58 -43.06 -8.40
CA PRO A 4 -57.69 -42.02 -8.98
C PRO A 4 -58.27 -41.33 -10.25
N SER A 5 -57.54 -40.38 -10.87
CA SER A 5 -57.45 -40.30 -12.35
C SER A 5 -56.28 -39.43 -12.84
N ARG A 6 -55.44 -40.04 -13.70
CA ARG A 6 -54.35 -39.48 -14.53
C ARG A 6 -54.87 -39.14 -15.93
N LEU A 7 -54.07 -38.39 -16.72
CA LEU A 7 -53.82 -38.42 -18.20
C LEU A 7 -52.98 -37.17 -18.53
N ASN A 8 -52.05 -37.05 -19.48
CA ASN A 8 -51.24 -37.93 -20.34
C ASN A 8 -50.16 -37.04 -21.04
N THR A 9 -49.00 -37.60 -21.41
CA THR A 9 -47.94 -37.04 -22.30
C THR A 9 -48.26 -37.27 -23.80
N PRO A 10 -47.52 -36.66 -24.77
CA PRO A 10 -46.29 -37.24 -25.37
C PRO A 10 -45.20 -36.16 -25.73
N THR A 11 -43.87 -36.37 -25.75
CA THR A 11 -42.90 -37.25 -26.48
C THR A 11 -42.61 -36.92 -27.96
N ALA A 12 -41.40 -36.41 -28.26
CA ALA A 12 -40.54 -36.63 -29.46
C ALA A 12 -39.22 -35.81 -29.25
N LEU A 13 -37.96 -36.28 -29.23
CA LEU A 13 -37.15 -37.29 -29.94
C LEU A 13 -36.78 -36.92 -31.39
N HIS A 14 -35.62 -36.27 -31.60
CA HIS A 14 -34.78 -36.53 -32.78
C HIS A 14 -33.29 -36.24 -32.55
N GLN A 15 -32.47 -37.18 -33.04
CA GLN A 15 -31.02 -37.29 -32.93
C GLN A 15 -30.32 -36.76 -34.20
N SER A 16 -29.03 -36.45 -34.01
CA SER A 16 -27.89 -36.72 -34.90
C SER A 16 -27.76 -35.93 -36.21
N SER A 17 -26.61 -35.24 -36.36
CA SER A 17 -25.69 -35.59 -37.45
C SER A 17 -24.24 -35.21 -37.15
N LYS A 18 -23.36 -36.20 -37.33
CA LYS A 18 -21.90 -36.11 -37.39
C LYS A 18 -21.50 -35.58 -38.77
N HIS A 19 -20.51 -34.71 -38.86
CA HIS A 19 -19.67 -34.62 -40.05
C HIS A 19 -18.20 -34.64 -39.68
N GLN A 20 -17.57 -35.69 -40.19
CA GLN A 20 -16.18 -36.06 -40.16
C GLN A 20 -15.67 -35.77 -41.57
N GLN A 21 -14.63 -34.97 -41.72
CA GLN A 21 -13.85 -34.96 -42.95
C GLN A 21 -12.36 -34.93 -42.60
N GLN A 22 -11.67 -35.88 -43.22
CA GLN A 22 -10.28 -36.26 -43.03
C GLN A 22 -9.64 -36.23 -44.41
N ARG A 23 -8.32 -35.97 -44.42
CA ARG A 23 -7.33 -36.10 -45.51
C ARG A 23 -7.16 -34.89 -46.43
N PHE A 24 -5.94 -34.35 -46.51
CA PHE A 24 -4.89 -34.85 -47.40
C PHE A 24 -3.48 -34.43 -46.92
N ILE A 25 -2.53 -35.33 -47.14
CA ILE A 25 -1.07 -35.17 -47.01
C ILE A 25 -0.55 -34.69 -48.36
N SER A 26 0.42 -33.78 -48.38
CA SER A 26 1.44 -33.72 -49.44
C SER A 26 2.71 -33.03 -48.95
N ASP A 27 3.78 -33.82 -48.87
CA ASP A 27 5.18 -33.41 -48.82
C ASP A 27 5.59 -32.67 -50.11
N SER A 28 6.39 -31.61 -49.96
CA SER A 28 7.54 -31.35 -50.84
C SER A 28 8.37 -30.15 -50.34
N SER A 29 9.62 -30.41 -49.95
CA SER A 29 10.76 -29.48 -50.05
C SER A 29 11.63 -29.91 -51.25
N PRO A 30 12.73 -29.25 -51.66
CA PRO A 30 13.37 -28.01 -51.18
C PRO A 30 13.76 -27.02 -52.32
N THR A 31 14.25 -25.80 -51.98
CA THR A 31 15.52 -25.16 -52.45
C THR A 31 15.56 -23.64 -52.17
N ASN A 32 16.67 -23.20 -51.55
CA ASN A 32 17.44 -21.94 -51.63
C ASN A 32 16.87 -20.78 -52.50
N ASP A 33 16.91 -19.50 -52.16
CA ASP A 33 18.09 -18.72 -51.72
C ASP A 33 17.71 -17.38 -51.06
N THR A 34 18.49 -17.07 -50.03
CA THR A 34 19.12 -15.78 -49.65
C THR A 34 18.50 -14.44 -50.11
N THR A 35 17.96 -13.66 -49.14
CA THR A 35 18.34 -12.26 -48.81
C THR A 35 17.42 -11.73 -47.69
N ALA A 36 17.86 -11.82 -46.43
CA ALA A 36 17.15 -11.24 -45.29
C ALA A 36 17.75 -9.87 -44.95
N ALA A 37 16.96 -8.81 -45.16
CA ALA A 37 17.19 -7.49 -44.59
C ALA A 37 16.87 -7.54 -43.09
N LEU A 38 17.83 -7.13 -42.26
CA LEU A 38 17.70 -7.05 -40.81
C LEU A 38 16.77 -5.88 -40.44
N THR A 39 15.49 -6.16 -40.23
CA THR A 39 14.60 -5.31 -39.43
C THR A 39 14.51 -5.88 -38.02
N PRO A 40 14.79 -5.11 -36.96
CA PRO A 40 14.62 -5.60 -35.60
C PRO A 40 13.12 -5.75 -35.30
N SER A 41 12.66 -7.00 -35.33
CA SER A 41 11.36 -7.41 -34.81
C SER A 41 11.36 -7.17 -33.30
N MET A 42 10.70 -6.10 -32.86
CA MET A 42 10.33 -5.91 -31.46
C MET A 42 9.37 -7.04 -31.08
N SER A 43 9.91 -8.08 -30.43
CA SER A 43 9.11 -9.04 -29.69
C SER A 43 8.27 -8.29 -28.66
N PRO A 44 6.95 -8.52 -28.57
CA PRO A 44 6.12 -7.88 -27.56
C PRO A 44 6.66 -8.27 -26.19
N ALA A 45 6.99 -7.26 -25.38
CA ALA A 45 7.37 -7.44 -23.99
C ALA A 45 6.31 -8.31 -23.31
N LYS A 46 6.73 -9.50 -22.84
CA LYS A 46 5.89 -10.32 -21.96
C LYS A 46 5.54 -9.43 -20.78
N THR A 47 4.27 -9.06 -20.69
CA THR A 47 3.68 -8.43 -19.53
C THR A 47 3.86 -9.42 -18.38
N THR A 48 4.92 -9.26 -17.61
CA THR A 48 5.09 -10.00 -16.36
C THR A 48 3.97 -9.55 -15.45
N THR A 49 2.90 -10.33 -15.39
CA THR A 49 1.87 -10.20 -14.38
C THR A 49 2.57 -10.33 -13.02
N SER A 50 2.85 -9.18 -12.39
CA SER A 50 3.39 -9.12 -11.04
C SER A 50 2.41 -9.84 -10.13
N THR A 51 2.78 -11.02 -9.64
CA THR A 51 1.95 -11.81 -8.75
C THR A 51 1.81 -11.07 -7.41
N LEU A 52 0.61 -11.12 -6.80
CA LEU A 52 0.32 -10.48 -5.50
C LEU A 52 1.37 -10.76 -4.43
N PHE A 53 2.01 -11.93 -4.50
CA PHE A 53 3.08 -12.36 -3.63
C PHE A 53 4.20 -12.98 -4.46
N PRO A 54 5.48 -12.79 -4.08
CA PRO A 54 6.58 -13.49 -4.73
C PRO A 54 6.47 -15.01 -4.50
N PRO A 55 7.02 -15.86 -5.39
CA PRO A 55 6.98 -17.33 -5.24
C PRO A 55 7.53 -17.85 -3.90
N THR A 56 8.41 -17.08 -3.27
CA THR A 56 9.03 -17.39 -1.98
C THR A 56 8.14 -17.04 -0.79
N SER A 57 7.12 -16.20 -0.98
CA SER A 57 6.26 -15.71 0.09
C SER A 57 5.50 -16.85 0.76
N LYS A 58 5.35 -16.78 2.08
CA LYS A 58 4.47 -17.71 2.81
C LYS A 58 3.00 -17.50 2.45
N TYR A 59 2.67 -16.35 1.91
CA TYR A 59 1.35 -16.02 1.40
C TYR A 59 1.19 -16.41 -0.07
N HIS A 60 2.15 -17.07 -0.73
CA HIS A 60 1.93 -17.48 -2.11
C HIS A 60 0.67 -18.37 -2.23
N PRO A 61 -0.22 -18.14 -3.22
CA PRO A 61 -1.47 -18.91 -3.37
C PRO A 61 -1.27 -20.43 -3.37
N ASP A 62 -0.17 -20.89 -3.98
CA ASP A 62 0.18 -22.32 -4.09
C ASP A 62 0.69 -22.93 -2.78
N ARG A 63 0.93 -22.12 -1.74
CA ARG A 63 1.40 -22.55 -0.41
C ARG A 63 0.28 -22.57 0.63
N ASP A 64 -0.98 -22.45 0.20
CA ASP A 64 -2.18 -22.39 1.04
C ASP A 64 -2.22 -21.23 2.06
N GLY A 65 -1.19 -20.37 2.13
CA GLY A 65 -1.02 -19.35 3.17
C GLY A 65 -2.04 -18.22 3.16
N ILE A 66 -2.43 -17.69 1.99
CA ILE A 66 -3.55 -16.73 1.86
C ILE A 66 -4.87 -17.40 2.26
N SER A 67 -5.09 -18.63 1.79
CA SER A 67 -6.41 -19.25 1.86
C SER A 67 -6.85 -19.63 3.28
N ARG A 68 -5.87 -19.79 4.21
CA ARG A 68 -6.13 -20.00 5.65
C ARG A 68 -6.38 -18.68 6.41
N ARG A 69 -6.06 -17.54 5.79
CA ARG A 69 -6.09 -16.20 6.39
C ARG A 69 -7.20 -15.36 5.78
N ARG A 70 -8.36 -15.38 6.45
CA ARG A 70 -9.62 -14.83 5.93
C ARG A 70 -9.90 -13.40 6.37
N ARG A 71 -9.10 -12.86 7.29
CA ARG A 71 -9.22 -11.51 7.84
C ARG A 71 -7.96 -10.73 7.48
N TRP A 72 -8.12 -9.67 6.70
CA TRP A 72 -7.02 -8.81 6.27
C TRP A 72 -7.26 -7.38 6.73
N LEU A 73 -6.27 -6.82 7.41
CA LEU A 73 -6.11 -5.38 7.58
C LEU A 73 -5.09 -4.93 6.54
N VAL A 74 -5.54 -4.08 5.61
CA VAL A 74 -4.68 -3.42 4.64
C VAL A 74 -4.61 -1.95 5.03
N VAL A 75 -3.41 -1.39 5.07
CA VAL A 75 -3.19 -0.01 5.53
C VAL A 75 -2.41 0.76 4.48
N ASP A 76 -2.77 2.02 4.25
CA ASP A 76 -1.81 2.96 3.67
C ASP A 76 -0.70 3.27 4.69
N PHE A 77 0.40 3.85 4.21
CA PHE A 77 1.55 4.19 5.03
C PHE A 77 1.55 5.67 5.44
N ASP A 78 1.81 6.56 4.48
CA ASP A 78 1.94 7.99 4.73
C ASP A 78 0.61 8.59 5.18
N GLY A 79 0.61 9.40 6.24
CA GLY A 79 -0.60 10.04 6.78
C GLY A 79 -1.56 9.08 7.49
N THR A 80 -1.49 7.78 7.20
CA THR A 80 -2.29 6.71 7.82
C THR A 80 -1.58 6.07 9.01
N CYS A 81 -0.37 5.52 8.81
CA CYS A 81 0.47 4.98 9.88
C CYS A 81 1.41 6.05 10.46
N THR A 82 1.86 6.99 9.64
CA THR A 82 2.70 8.12 10.06
C THR A 82 1.86 9.36 10.36
N GLU A 83 2.37 10.25 11.21
CA GLU A 83 1.74 11.55 11.49
C GLU A 83 1.86 12.51 10.30
N HIS A 84 2.92 12.35 9.50
CA HIS A 84 3.27 13.22 8.39
C HIS A 84 3.67 12.40 7.16
N ASP A 85 3.54 13.01 5.99
CA ASP A 85 4.07 12.48 4.73
C ASP A 85 5.59 12.32 4.82
N THR A 86 6.09 11.15 4.44
CA THR A 86 7.52 10.81 4.46
C THR A 86 8.21 11.04 3.11
N THR A 87 7.48 11.38 2.06
CA THR A 87 8.03 11.70 0.73
C THR A 87 9.10 12.80 0.76
N PRO A 88 8.95 13.90 1.54
CA PRO A 88 9.99 14.93 1.65
C PRO A 88 11.30 14.45 2.30
N LEU A 89 11.29 13.27 2.93
CA LEU A 89 12.46 12.69 3.60
C LEU A 89 13.39 11.95 2.63
N LEU A 90 12.88 11.53 1.47
CA LEU A 90 13.59 10.66 0.52
C LEU A 90 14.91 11.27 0.00
N PRO A 91 15.02 12.58 -0.32
CA PRO A 91 16.29 13.19 -0.73
C PRO A 91 17.38 13.10 0.33
N ARG A 92 17.01 13.22 1.62
CA ARG A 92 17.96 13.07 2.75
C ARG A 92 18.48 11.65 2.85
N LEU A 93 17.58 10.67 2.73
CA LEU A 93 17.95 9.25 2.74
C LEU A 93 18.83 8.89 1.54
N ALA A 94 18.55 9.44 0.36
CA ALA A 94 19.38 9.23 -0.83
C ALA A 94 20.80 9.82 -0.67
N ALA A 95 20.92 11.02 -0.09
CA ALA A 95 22.20 11.64 0.24
C ALA A 95 22.97 10.81 1.28
N PHE A 96 22.28 10.33 2.32
CA PHE A 96 22.86 9.44 3.34
C PHE A 96 23.40 8.14 2.74
N ALA A 97 22.62 7.49 1.85
CA ALA A 97 23.05 6.27 1.15
C ALA A 97 24.32 6.49 0.33
N THR A 98 24.39 7.63 -0.37
CA THR A 98 25.55 8.01 -1.18
C THR A 98 26.78 8.18 -0.30
N ARG A 99 26.64 8.86 0.86
CA ARG A 99 27.73 9.07 1.82
C ARG A 99 28.26 7.76 2.42
N GLN A 100 27.37 6.86 2.84
CA GLN A 100 27.80 5.58 3.42
C GLN A 100 28.67 4.79 2.43
N ARG A 101 28.31 4.76 1.15
CA ARG A 101 29.09 4.04 0.13
C ARG A 101 30.44 4.67 -0.17
N SER A 102 30.51 6.01 -0.20
CA SER A 102 31.80 6.71 -0.34
C SER A 102 32.76 6.36 0.80
N SER A 103 32.25 6.24 2.04
CA SER A 103 33.09 5.93 3.21
C SER A 103 33.71 4.52 3.17
N PHE A 104 33.02 3.53 2.57
CA PHE A 104 33.56 2.18 2.43
C PHE A 104 34.71 2.11 1.42
N ILE A 105 34.65 2.88 0.33
CA ILE A 105 35.70 2.88 -0.72
C ILE A 105 37.00 3.48 -0.19
N SER A 106 36.93 4.44 0.74
CA SER A 106 38.10 5.11 1.31
C SER A 106 38.81 4.28 2.40
N ALA A 107 38.16 3.29 3.01
CA ALA A 107 38.72 2.50 4.11
C ALA A 107 39.74 1.42 3.67
N ASP A 108 39.74 1.04 2.39
CA ASP A 108 40.68 0.06 1.82
C ASP A 108 41.97 0.71 1.26
N GLY A 109 42.10 2.05 1.35
CA GLY A 109 43.29 2.81 0.96
C GLY A 109 44.16 3.15 2.16
N GLU A 110 45.49 2.95 2.05
CA GLU A 110 46.43 3.11 3.15
C GLU A 110 46.32 4.45 3.92
N ASN A 111 46.45 4.31 5.23
CA ASN A 111 46.29 5.28 6.31
C ASN A 111 47.35 6.41 6.29
N TYR A 112 47.22 7.37 5.36
CA TYR A 112 48.04 8.58 5.33
C TYR A 112 47.20 9.85 5.05
N GLY A 113 46.79 10.56 6.11
CA GLY A 113 46.42 12.00 6.02
C GLY A 113 45.00 12.42 6.47
N LEU A 114 44.64 12.14 7.74
CA LEU A 114 43.36 12.51 8.40
C LEU A 114 43.14 14.02 8.65
N SER A 115 43.19 14.92 7.65
CA SER A 115 42.89 16.33 7.95
C SER A 115 42.29 17.19 6.85
N ILE A 116 42.65 16.97 5.57
CA ILE A 116 42.17 17.84 4.47
C ILE A 116 41.18 17.10 3.56
N ALA A 117 41.39 15.80 3.32
CA ALA A 117 40.50 14.98 2.51
C ALA A 117 39.11 14.83 3.16
N ASP A 118 39.05 14.58 4.47
CA ASP A 118 37.79 14.39 5.21
C ASP A 118 36.93 15.65 5.27
N MET A 119 37.55 16.83 5.37
CA MET A 119 36.82 18.10 5.33
C MET A 119 36.26 18.38 3.93
N SER A 120 37.01 18.05 2.87
CA SER A 120 36.57 18.20 1.49
C SER A 120 35.40 17.26 1.16
N ASP A 121 35.44 16.01 1.66
CA ASP A 121 34.39 15.01 1.42
C ASP A 121 33.09 15.37 2.14
N ASN A 122 33.17 15.84 3.39
CA ASN A 122 32.01 16.34 4.12
C ASN A 122 31.37 17.56 3.45
N LEU A 123 32.17 18.48 2.88
CA LEU A 123 31.65 19.62 2.13
C LEU A 123 30.92 19.17 0.85
N LEU A 124 31.47 18.19 0.14
CA LEU A 124 30.85 17.61 -1.06
C LEU A 124 29.49 16.97 -0.73
N HIS A 125 29.40 16.20 0.36
CA HIS A 125 28.15 15.59 0.82
C HIS A 125 27.10 16.61 1.25
N LYS A 126 27.52 17.70 1.89
CA LYS A 126 26.62 18.81 2.25
C LYS A 126 26.05 19.49 1.00
N GLN A 127 26.90 19.75 0.00
CA GLN A 127 26.48 20.33 -1.27
C GLN A 127 25.54 19.40 -2.06
N ASP A 128 25.81 18.08 -2.06
CA ASP A 128 24.92 17.11 -2.71
C ASP A 128 23.54 17.07 -2.02
N LEU A 129 23.51 17.06 -0.69
CA LEU A 129 22.26 17.11 0.06
C LEU A 129 21.46 18.39 -0.26
N GLU A 130 22.10 19.55 -0.19
CA GLU A 130 21.45 20.85 -0.46
C GLU A 130 20.90 20.90 -1.89
N ARG A 131 21.70 20.48 -2.88
CA ARG A 131 21.27 20.35 -4.28
C ARG A 131 20.02 19.48 -4.40
N ARG A 132 20.00 18.31 -3.73
CA ARG A 132 18.86 17.39 -3.79
C ARG A 132 17.61 17.97 -3.13
N LEU A 133 17.75 18.61 -1.98
CA LEU A 133 16.63 19.25 -1.27
C LEU A 133 15.99 20.35 -2.12
N VAL A 134 16.80 21.26 -2.68
CA VAL A 134 16.31 22.33 -3.56
C VAL A 134 15.63 21.76 -4.79
N GLN A 135 16.26 20.77 -5.44
CA GLN A 135 15.70 20.14 -6.63
C GLN A 135 14.37 19.43 -6.34
N PHE A 136 14.26 18.73 -5.20
CA PHE A 136 13.05 18.04 -4.80
C PHE A 136 11.92 19.01 -4.45
N GLN A 137 12.22 20.09 -3.75
CA GLN A 137 11.23 21.14 -3.44
C GLN A 137 10.60 21.72 -4.72
N CYS A 138 11.40 21.98 -5.76
CA CYS A 138 10.86 22.42 -7.06
C CYS A 138 9.90 21.40 -7.70
N LEU A 139 10.14 20.10 -7.49
CA LEU A 139 9.28 19.03 -8.00
C LEU A 139 7.98 18.93 -7.20
N GLU A 140 8.03 19.11 -5.88
CA GLU A 140 6.85 19.20 -5.02
C GLU A 140 5.97 20.39 -5.39
N ASP A 141 6.58 21.57 -5.60
CA ASP A 141 5.85 22.78 -6.02
C ASP A 141 5.13 22.57 -7.37
N GLU A 142 5.80 21.90 -8.33
CA GLU A 142 5.20 21.56 -9.62
C GLU A 142 4.09 20.51 -9.47
N PHE A 143 4.22 19.55 -8.55
CA PHE A 143 3.15 18.60 -8.21
C PHE A 143 1.92 19.33 -7.68
N VAL A 144 2.07 20.16 -6.64
CA VAL A 144 0.97 20.91 -6.03
C VAL A 144 0.24 21.74 -7.07
N LYS A 145 0.99 22.49 -7.89
CA LYS A 145 0.44 23.30 -8.98
C LYS A 145 -0.35 22.49 -10.00
N ARG A 146 0.15 21.32 -10.42
CA ARG A 146 -0.55 20.44 -11.37
C ARG A 146 -1.77 19.79 -10.73
N TYR A 147 -1.64 19.34 -9.49
CA TYR A 147 -2.71 18.72 -8.74
C TYR A 147 -3.87 19.69 -8.52
N ASP A 148 -3.59 20.93 -8.12
CA ASP A 148 -4.62 21.95 -7.96
C ASP A 148 -5.30 22.29 -9.30
N LYS A 149 -4.55 22.38 -10.39
CA LYS A 149 -5.12 22.57 -11.73
C LYS A 149 -6.05 21.40 -12.13
N ALA A 150 -5.61 20.16 -11.93
CA ALA A 150 -6.40 18.96 -12.22
C ALA A 150 -7.66 18.91 -11.34
N LYS A 151 -7.50 19.13 -10.04
CA LYS A 151 -8.58 19.22 -9.05
C LYS A 151 -9.59 20.30 -9.44
N SER A 152 -9.16 21.52 -9.72
CA SER A 152 -10.06 22.60 -10.15
C SER A 152 -10.80 22.25 -11.43
N SER A 153 -10.11 21.70 -12.45
CA SER A 153 -10.72 21.34 -13.74
C SER A 153 -11.76 20.22 -13.63
N LEU A 154 -11.43 19.14 -12.92
CA LEU A 154 -12.32 18.01 -12.73
C LEU A 154 -13.54 18.39 -11.88
N LEU A 155 -13.36 19.34 -10.96
CA LEU A 155 -14.42 19.73 -10.05
C LEU A 155 -15.33 20.85 -10.58
N SER A 156 -14.82 21.78 -11.39
CA SER A 156 -15.57 22.92 -11.93
C SER A 156 -16.52 22.56 -13.07
N ASN A 157 -16.16 21.57 -13.90
CA ASN A 157 -16.89 21.22 -15.13
C ASN A 157 -18.31 20.63 -14.92
N ASN A 158 -18.76 20.42 -13.69
CA ASN A 158 -20.08 19.83 -13.38
C ASN A 158 -21.05 20.80 -12.68
N LYS A 159 -20.78 22.11 -12.68
CA LYS A 159 -21.73 23.12 -12.17
C LYS A 159 -22.80 23.55 -13.18
N GLU A 160 -22.78 23.03 -14.40
CA GLU A 160 -23.88 23.25 -15.35
C GLU A 160 -25.11 22.44 -14.90
N THR A 161 -26.18 23.17 -14.59
CA THR A 161 -27.51 22.63 -14.32
C THR A 161 -27.91 21.62 -15.39
N PRO A 162 -28.58 20.51 -15.04
CA PRO A 162 -29.07 19.56 -16.02
C PRO A 162 -30.19 20.21 -16.83
N SER A 163 -29.82 20.90 -17.91
CA SER A 163 -30.74 21.21 -19.00
C SER A 163 -31.24 19.86 -19.52
N GLN A 164 -32.54 19.65 -19.36
CA GLN A 164 -33.24 18.44 -19.75
C GLN A 164 -32.97 18.13 -21.22
N GLY A 165 -32.37 16.97 -21.49
CA GLY A 165 -32.33 16.40 -22.83
C GLY A 165 -30.97 16.41 -23.51
N GLU A 166 -29.95 15.82 -22.88
CA GLU A 166 -28.91 15.04 -23.56
C GLU A 166 -28.06 14.37 -22.47
N GLY A 167 -27.89 13.05 -22.53
CA GLY A 167 -27.19 12.27 -21.52
C GLY A 167 -25.70 12.58 -21.48
N LYS A 168 -25.30 13.71 -20.89
CA LYS A 168 -23.90 13.97 -20.54
C LYS A 168 -23.50 12.95 -19.46
N ASP A 169 -22.65 12.00 -19.83
CA ASP A 169 -22.03 11.03 -18.95
C ASP A 169 -21.47 11.71 -17.70
N LEU A 170 -22.07 11.43 -16.54
CA LEU A 170 -21.49 11.80 -15.26
C LEU A 170 -20.21 10.98 -15.10
N LYS A 171 -19.04 11.64 -15.16
CA LYS A 171 -17.74 11.01 -14.87
C LYS A 171 -17.84 10.20 -13.57
N SER A 172 -17.45 8.93 -13.63
CA SER A 172 -17.40 8.05 -12.47
C SER A 172 -16.44 8.61 -11.43
N ILE A 173 -16.60 8.21 -10.17
CA ILE A 173 -15.63 8.55 -9.11
C ILE A 173 -14.23 8.06 -9.47
N HIS A 174 -14.13 6.88 -10.09
CA HIS A 174 -12.86 6.31 -10.50
C HIS A 174 -12.21 7.15 -11.61
N ASP A 175 -12.98 7.65 -12.59
CA ASP A 175 -12.45 8.52 -13.65
C ASP A 175 -11.90 9.84 -13.09
N ILE A 176 -12.54 10.38 -12.04
CA ILE A 176 -12.03 11.59 -11.36
C ILE A 176 -10.75 11.26 -10.60
N LEU A 177 -10.70 10.14 -9.87
CA LEU A 177 -9.53 9.74 -9.11
C LEU A 177 -8.33 9.44 -10.04
N ASP A 178 -8.55 8.75 -11.15
CA ASP A 178 -7.51 8.51 -12.17
C ASP A 178 -6.99 9.83 -12.77
N GLY A 179 -7.89 10.80 -13.01
CA GLY A 179 -7.51 12.13 -13.45
C GLY A 179 -6.72 12.93 -12.39
N LEU A 180 -6.87 12.61 -11.10
CA LEU A 180 -6.08 13.20 -10.03
C LEU A 180 -4.70 12.53 -9.87
N ASP A 181 -4.52 11.33 -10.40
CA ASP A 181 -3.23 10.60 -10.38
C ASP A 181 -2.28 11.04 -11.52
N GLU A 182 -2.80 11.67 -12.59
CA GLU A 182 -1.98 12.16 -13.72
C GLU A 182 -0.87 13.15 -13.28
N PRO A 183 -1.15 14.19 -12.46
CA PRO A 183 -0.11 15.05 -11.89
C PRO A 183 1.01 14.28 -11.20
N SER A 184 0.67 13.30 -10.36
CA SER A 184 1.64 12.47 -9.63
C SER A 184 2.51 11.66 -10.59
N THR A 185 1.90 11.06 -11.61
CA THR A 185 2.62 10.25 -12.62
C THR A 185 3.64 11.10 -13.38
N ILE A 186 3.26 12.31 -13.80
CA ILE A 186 4.16 13.19 -14.55
C ILE A 186 5.32 13.64 -13.66
N VAL A 187 5.05 14.10 -12.43
CA VAL A 187 6.11 14.55 -11.52
C VAL A 187 7.01 13.39 -11.11
N THR A 188 6.48 12.17 -10.96
CA THR A 188 7.30 10.98 -10.71
C THR A 188 8.29 10.72 -11.86
N GLY A 189 7.86 10.94 -13.11
CA GLY A 189 8.75 10.93 -14.27
C GLY A 189 9.88 11.98 -14.14
N MET A 190 9.51 13.20 -13.75
CA MET A 190 10.49 14.29 -13.52
C MET A 190 11.47 13.96 -12.38
N VAL A 191 11.01 13.35 -11.29
CA VAL A 191 11.87 12.85 -10.20
C VAL A 191 12.87 11.83 -10.75
N SER A 192 12.41 10.88 -11.56
CA SER A 192 13.27 9.86 -12.17
C SER A 192 14.32 10.47 -13.10
N ASP A 193 13.92 11.42 -13.94
CA ASP A 193 14.81 12.13 -14.86
C ASP A 193 15.85 12.98 -14.11
N SER A 194 15.45 13.56 -12.98
CA SER A 194 16.30 14.42 -12.15
C SER A 194 17.41 13.67 -11.42
N ARG A 195 17.26 12.36 -11.22
CA ARG A 195 18.16 11.51 -10.41
C ARG A 195 18.34 11.99 -8.97
N VAL A 196 17.42 12.82 -8.48
CA VAL A 196 17.48 13.40 -7.13
C VAL A 196 17.47 12.34 -6.02
N LEU A 197 16.93 11.15 -6.32
CA LEU A 197 16.87 10.00 -5.41
C LEU A 197 17.93 8.92 -5.68
N ALA A 198 18.95 9.19 -6.52
CA ALA A 198 20.00 8.21 -6.80
C ALA A 198 20.70 7.75 -5.51
N GLY A 199 20.95 6.43 -5.42
CA GLY A 199 21.50 5.74 -4.25
C GLY A 199 20.44 5.14 -3.30
N LEU A 200 19.20 5.64 -3.33
CA LEU A 200 18.15 5.25 -2.39
C LEU A 200 17.67 3.81 -2.59
N GLY A 201 17.51 3.35 -3.84
CA GLY A 201 16.91 2.03 -4.14
C GLY A 201 17.76 0.83 -3.78
N ASP A 202 19.03 1.07 -3.44
CA ASP A 202 19.99 0.06 -3.03
C ASP A 202 20.06 -0.07 -1.49
N LEU A 203 19.32 0.76 -0.74
CA LEU A 203 19.25 0.66 0.73
C LEU A 203 18.37 -0.50 1.17
N THR A 204 18.86 -1.25 2.13
CA THR A 204 18.09 -2.22 2.91
C THR A 204 17.43 -1.57 4.12
N ALA A 205 16.39 -2.20 4.67
CA ALA A 205 15.75 -1.74 5.91
C ALA A 205 16.74 -1.67 7.09
N SER A 206 17.70 -2.59 7.15
CA SER A 206 18.73 -2.62 8.19
C SER A 206 19.70 -1.44 8.10
N GLU A 207 20.07 -1.00 6.89
CA GLU A 207 20.93 0.17 6.70
C GLU A 207 20.18 1.46 7.07
N LEU A 208 18.87 1.51 6.82
CA LEU A 208 18.01 2.64 7.19
C LEU A 208 17.81 2.78 8.69
N GLU A 209 17.89 1.70 9.48
CA GLU A 209 17.74 1.77 10.94
C GLU A 209 18.76 2.73 11.59
N GLY A 210 19.98 2.81 11.04
CA GLY A 210 21.00 3.78 11.49
C GLY A 210 20.72 5.23 11.06
N ALA A 211 19.99 5.42 9.96
CA ALA A 211 19.64 6.72 9.40
C ALA A 211 18.38 7.33 10.02
N LEU A 212 17.51 6.49 10.59
CA LEU A 212 16.20 6.88 11.08
C LEU A 212 16.20 7.14 12.59
N GLN A 213 15.40 8.11 12.99
CA GLN A 213 15.00 8.34 14.36
C GLN A 213 13.48 8.22 14.45
N LEU A 214 13.01 7.18 15.11
CA LEU A 214 11.60 6.82 15.13
C LEU A 214 10.93 7.28 16.44
N TYR A 215 9.74 7.87 16.33
CA TYR A 215 8.88 8.24 17.46
C TYR A 215 7.52 7.54 17.35
N GLY A 216 6.80 7.47 18.48
CA GLY A 216 5.52 6.75 18.55
C GLY A 216 5.69 5.22 18.67
N ILE A 217 6.92 4.76 18.87
CA ILE A 217 7.28 3.37 19.16
C ILE A 217 7.45 3.23 20.66
N SER A 218 6.83 2.21 21.26
CA SER A 218 7.08 1.93 22.68
C SER A 218 8.48 1.34 22.84
N THR A 219 9.33 1.99 23.62
CA THR A 219 10.54 1.34 24.13
C THR A 219 10.08 0.23 25.09
N ALA A 220 10.66 -0.97 24.96
CA ALA A 220 10.26 -2.15 25.74
C ALA A 220 10.61 -2.03 27.26
N VAL A 221 10.76 -0.81 27.78
CA VAL A 221 11.21 -0.51 29.16
C VAL A 221 10.23 0.43 29.88
N ASP A 222 9.01 0.64 29.38
CA ASP A 222 8.04 1.49 30.09
C ASP A 222 7.30 0.68 31.17
N ASP A 223 8.04 0.35 32.22
CA ASP A 223 7.55 -0.21 33.47
C ASP A 223 7.22 0.97 34.40
N GLY A 224 6.05 1.57 34.19
CA GLY A 224 5.34 2.38 35.18
C GLY A 224 5.86 3.80 35.47
N LEU A 225 4.94 4.76 35.32
CA LEU A 225 4.95 6.13 35.87
C LEU A 225 5.74 7.19 35.08
N SER A 226 5.07 7.84 34.12
CA SER A 226 5.04 9.31 34.03
C SER A 226 4.02 9.79 32.98
N GLU A 227 2.73 9.82 33.34
CA GLU A 227 1.78 10.76 32.75
C GLU A 227 2.14 12.17 33.22
N THR A 228 2.77 12.97 32.35
CA THR A 228 2.65 14.45 32.26
C THR A 228 3.71 14.98 31.31
N ALA A 229 3.37 15.04 30.02
CA ALA A 229 4.01 15.98 29.11
C ALA A 229 2.87 16.72 28.39
N GLU A 230 2.85 18.03 28.62
CA GLU A 230 1.75 18.95 28.38
C GLU A 230 1.36 19.07 26.91
N LEU A 231 0.04 19.20 26.68
CA LEU A 231 -0.56 19.63 25.42
C LEU A 231 -0.08 21.05 25.08
N GLY A 232 0.86 21.16 24.16
CA GLY A 232 1.15 22.38 23.41
C GLY A 232 0.29 22.45 22.15
N SER A 233 -0.52 23.51 22.05
CA SER A 233 -1.44 23.82 20.96
C SER A 233 -0.83 23.67 19.55
N ILE A 234 -1.50 22.87 18.71
CA ILE A 234 -1.20 22.65 17.29
C ILE A 234 -1.70 23.85 16.47
N GLY A 235 -0.76 24.58 15.89
CA GLY A 235 -1.00 25.61 14.88
C GLY A 235 0.30 25.77 14.08
N ASP A 236 0.21 25.48 12.79
CA ASP A 236 1.25 25.59 11.76
C ASP A 236 2.41 24.59 11.82
N VAL A 237 2.55 23.88 10.69
CA VAL A 237 3.68 23.06 10.31
C VAL A 237 4.90 23.97 10.23
N GLN A 238 5.67 24.02 11.31
CA GLN A 238 7.09 24.19 11.17
C GLN A 238 7.61 22.86 10.62
N ILE A 239 7.96 22.83 9.32
CA ILE A 239 9.28 22.29 9.00
C ILE A 239 10.16 23.00 10.00
N LEU A 240 10.73 22.30 10.98
CA LEU A 240 11.69 22.95 11.85
C LEU A 240 12.73 23.54 10.90
N ASP A 241 12.63 24.85 10.69
CA ASP A 241 13.71 25.74 10.28
C ASP A 241 14.74 25.60 11.39
N ASP A 242 15.40 24.46 11.37
CA ASP A 242 16.56 24.16 12.18
C ASP A 242 17.74 24.71 11.38
N ASP A 243 17.62 26.01 11.10
CA ASP A 243 18.68 26.89 10.66
C ASP A 243 19.84 26.69 11.63
N ALA A 244 20.90 26.09 11.10
CA ALA A 244 22.26 26.51 11.36
C ALA A 244 22.73 26.61 12.83
N ARG A 245 22.23 25.75 13.73
CA ARG A 245 23.06 25.35 14.88
C ARG A 245 23.97 24.22 14.43
N ASP A 246 25.09 24.66 13.89
CA ASP A 246 26.31 23.94 13.58
C ASP A 246 26.72 23.09 14.79
N ASP A 247 26.23 21.85 14.87
CA ASP A 247 26.93 20.83 15.64
C ASP A 247 28.25 20.63 14.90
N SER A 248 29.29 21.24 15.45
CA SER A 248 30.67 21.27 14.97
C SER A 248 31.32 19.90 14.75
N ASN A 249 30.56 18.81 14.94
CA ASN A 249 30.98 17.42 14.74
C ASN A 249 30.60 16.83 13.37
N GLY A 250 29.87 17.54 12.49
CA GLY A 250 29.62 17.06 11.12
C GLY A 250 28.77 15.77 11.03
N GLU A 251 28.02 15.45 12.09
CA GLU A 251 27.13 14.30 12.14
C GLU A 251 25.86 14.59 11.32
N PHE A 252 25.54 13.71 10.36
CA PHE A 252 24.31 13.86 9.58
C PHE A 252 23.13 13.63 10.53
N ARG A 253 22.26 14.64 10.68
CA ARG A 253 21.05 14.48 11.50
C ARG A 253 20.21 13.32 10.97
N LYS A 254 19.81 12.45 11.88
CA LYS A 254 18.90 11.34 11.59
C LYS A 254 17.58 11.88 11.03
N VAL A 255 17.01 11.12 10.12
CA VAL A 255 15.70 11.40 9.52
C VAL A 255 14.62 10.97 10.51
N ILE A 256 13.77 11.90 10.90
CA ILE A 256 12.72 11.65 11.90
C ILE A 256 11.46 11.11 11.21
N VAL A 257 10.97 9.96 11.66
CA VAL A 257 9.65 9.44 11.29
C VAL A 257 8.83 9.24 12.56
N ARG A 258 7.60 9.78 12.58
CA ARG A 258 6.69 9.67 13.71
C ARG A 258 5.51 8.77 13.33
N LEU A 259 5.38 7.64 14.00
CA LEU A 259 4.18 6.81 13.90
C LEU A 259 3.06 7.45 14.71
N ARG A 260 1.83 7.38 14.19
CA ARG A 260 0.65 7.80 14.94
C ARG A 260 0.53 6.99 16.22
N HIS A 261 0.14 7.66 17.30
CA HIS A 261 -0.09 7.01 18.58
C HIS A 261 -1.05 5.82 18.46
N GLY A 262 -0.66 4.68 19.05
CA GLY A 262 -1.42 3.42 19.00
C GLY A 262 -1.19 2.56 17.75
N CYS A 263 -0.67 3.11 16.64
CA CYS A 263 -0.48 2.37 15.38
C CYS A 263 0.38 1.12 15.57
N GLU A 264 1.59 1.26 16.13
CA GLU A 264 2.50 0.14 16.34
C GLU A 264 1.88 -0.94 17.26
N GLY A 265 1.22 -0.52 18.33
CA GLY A 265 0.58 -1.42 19.29
C GLY A 265 -0.55 -2.24 18.67
N THR A 266 -1.46 -1.58 17.96
CA THR A 266 -2.57 -2.22 17.24
C THR A 266 -2.04 -3.24 16.23
N LEU A 267 -1.09 -2.83 15.39
CA LEU A 267 -0.53 -3.71 14.35
C LEU A 267 0.25 -4.90 14.93
N ALA A 268 0.97 -4.70 16.05
CA ALA A 268 1.66 -5.79 16.73
C ALA A 268 0.67 -6.80 17.35
N ARG A 269 -0.41 -6.31 17.97
CA ARG A 269 -1.45 -7.15 18.59
C ARG A 269 -2.09 -8.09 17.58
N ILE A 270 -2.60 -7.54 16.47
CA ILE A 270 -3.31 -8.35 15.45
C ILE A 270 -2.41 -9.42 14.80
N LEU A 271 -1.09 -9.24 14.86
CA LEU A 271 -0.12 -10.23 14.38
C LEU A 271 0.25 -11.27 15.45
N SER A 272 0.04 -10.98 16.74
CA SER A 272 0.46 -11.84 17.87
C SER A 272 -0.46 -13.04 18.07
N GLU A 273 -1.71 -12.95 17.62
CA GLU A 273 -2.76 -13.97 17.82
C GLU A 273 -2.65 -15.20 16.87
N ASN A 274 -1.46 -15.48 16.30
CA ASN A 274 -1.31 -16.34 15.12
C ASN A 274 -0.45 -17.61 15.28
N ASP A 275 -0.01 -17.98 16.49
CA ASP A 275 0.92 -19.11 16.68
C ASP A 275 0.32 -20.25 17.53
N GLU A 276 -0.59 -21.04 16.93
CA GLU A 276 -0.86 -22.47 17.21
C GLU A 276 -1.16 -23.10 15.82
N ASP A 277 -0.54 -24.16 15.28
CA ASP A 277 0.16 -25.34 15.78
C ASP A 277 1.27 -25.75 14.79
N GLU A 278 2.54 -25.81 15.23
CA GLU A 278 3.50 -26.77 14.64
C GLU A 278 3.28 -28.20 15.19
N SER A 279 2.31 -28.38 16.09
CA SER A 279 1.95 -29.60 16.81
C SER A 279 1.29 -30.69 15.95
N GLY A 280 1.47 -30.75 14.63
CA GLY A 280 1.15 -31.93 13.81
C GLY A 280 -0.28 -32.50 13.85
N HIS A 281 -1.22 -31.92 14.59
CA HIS A 281 -2.58 -32.40 14.74
C HIS A 281 -3.42 -31.82 13.60
N LYS A 282 -3.66 -32.66 12.60
CA LYS A 282 -4.71 -32.47 11.60
C LYS A 282 -6.07 -32.60 12.29
N GLU A 283 -6.52 -31.55 12.96
CA GLU A 283 -7.95 -31.38 13.19
C GLU A 283 -8.54 -30.53 12.06
N ASP A 284 -9.67 -31.02 11.53
CA ASP A 284 -10.60 -30.28 10.69
C ASP A 284 -11.10 -29.05 11.49
N SER A 285 -10.34 -27.97 11.52
CA SER A 285 -10.75 -26.73 12.17
C SER A 285 -11.01 -25.66 11.12
N SER A 286 -12.30 -25.39 10.92
CA SER A 286 -12.83 -24.27 10.16
C SER A 286 -12.54 -22.90 10.81
N SER A 287 -11.66 -22.82 11.82
CA SER A 287 -11.31 -21.60 12.52
C SER A 287 -10.34 -20.75 11.70
N CYS A 288 -10.62 -19.45 11.61
CA CYS A 288 -9.78 -18.52 10.86
C CYS A 288 -8.56 -18.11 11.71
N LEU A 289 -7.35 -18.24 11.14
CA LEU A 289 -6.10 -17.82 11.78
C LEU A 289 -6.02 -16.29 11.85
N GLY A 290 -6.30 -15.71 13.03
CA GLY A 290 -6.06 -14.31 13.39
C GLY A 290 -6.38 -13.26 12.30
N TRP A 291 -5.73 -12.11 12.41
CA TRP A 291 -5.66 -11.13 11.32
C TRP A 291 -4.36 -11.30 10.53
N SER A 292 -4.40 -10.83 9.29
CA SER A 292 -3.23 -10.64 8.43
C SER A 292 -3.07 -9.17 8.11
N LEU A 293 -1.83 -8.70 8.02
CA LEU A 293 -1.50 -7.31 7.72
C LEU A 293 -0.87 -7.23 6.33
N ALA A 294 -1.22 -6.19 5.57
CA ALA A 294 -0.46 -5.74 4.40
C ALA A 294 -0.41 -4.20 4.36
N VAL A 295 0.66 -3.67 3.77
CA VAL A 295 0.79 -2.23 3.49
C VAL A 295 0.58 -2.00 2.00
N LEU A 296 -0.27 -1.03 1.65
CA LEU A 296 -0.57 -0.64 0.27
C LEU A 296 -0.38 0.87 0.11
N SER A 297 0.78 1.25 -0.43
CA SER A 297 1.22 2.65 -0.45
C SER A 297 1.65 3.11 -1.83
N ILE A 298 1.55 4.41 -2.10
CA ILE A 298 2.15 5.03 -3.28
C ILE A 298 3.61 5.47 -3.05
N ASN A 299 4.13 5.31 -1.82
CA ASN A 299 5.51 5.66 -1.46
C ASN A 299 6.51 4.92 -2.36
N TRP A 300 7.66 5.55 -2.61
CA TRP A 300 8.67 5.05 -3.55
C TRP A 300 9.77 4.20 -2.88
N CYS A 301 9.78 4.07 -1.54
CA CYS A 301 10.83 3.36 -0.80
C CYS A 301 10.25 2.26 0.10
N PRO A 302 10.14 1.01 -0.40
CA PRO A 302 9.69 -0.12 0.42
C PRO A 302 10.55 -0.34 1.67
N ALA A 303 11.87 -0.10 1.57
CA ALA A 303 12.81 -0.24 2.68
C ALA A 303 12.54 0.78 3.80
N LEU A 304 12.04 1.98 3.47
CA LEU A 304 11.61 2.97 4.46
C LEU A 304 10.37 2.49 5.21
N ILE A 305 9.38 1.95 4.49
CA ILE A 305 8.17 1.39 5.11
C ILE A 305 8.56 0.23 6.05
N ASP A 306 9.43 -0.67 5.58
CA ASP A 306 9.89 -1.80 6.38
C ASP A 306 10.62 -1.34 7.65
N ALA A 307 11.62 -0.47 7.51
CA ALA A 307 12.42 0.02 8.63
C ALA A 307 11.61 0.87 9.64
N SER A 308 10.66 1.68 9.17
CA SER A 308 9.95 2.63 10.03
C SER A 308 8.64 2.12 10.61
N LEU A 309 8.01 1.13 9.98
CA LEU A 309 6.73 0.56 10.43
C LEU A 309 6.83 -0.93 10.75
N ILE A 310 7.28 -1.75 9.79
CA ILE A 310 7.18 -3.20 9.92
C ILE A 310 8.16 -3.74 10.95
N GLN A 311 9.43 -3.36 10.90
CA GLN A 311 10.44 -3.81 11.86
C GLN A 311 10.07 -3.43 13.32
N PRO A 312 9.63 -2.20 13.62
CA PRO A 312 9.08 -1.86 14.93
C PRO A 312 7.92 -2.76 15.36
N VAL A 313 6.90 -2.92 14.51
CA VAL A 313 5.74 -3.78 14.78
C VAL A 313 6.16 -5.22 15.07
N LEU A 314 7.06 -5.78 14.28
CA LEU A 314 7.58 -7.14 14.47
C LEU A 314 8.46 -7.26 15.72
N LYS A 315 9.20 -6.21 16.10
CA LYS A 315 9.96 -6.16 17.36
C LYS A 315 9.03 -6.15 18.57
N ARG A 316 7.98 -5.32 18.53
CA ARG A 316 6.95 -5.28 19.58
C ARG A 316 6.20 -6.60 19.71
N ARG A 317 5.81 -7.22 18.59
CA ARG A 317 5.23 -8.56 18.56
C ARG A 317 6.15 -9.58 19.22
N ARG A 318 7.43 -9.62 18.84
CA ARG A 318 8.42 -10.53 19.44
C ARG A 318 8.52 -10.36 20.95
N SER A 319 8.55 -9.11 21.41
CA SER A 319 8.55 -8.77 22.84
C SER A 319 7.29 -9.26 23.54
N ALA A 320 6.11 -9.07 22.94
CA ALA A 320 4.83 -9.50 23.53
C ALA A 320 4.69 -11.03 23.62
N LEU A 321 5.25 -11.75 22.64
CA LEU A 321 5.24 -13.22 22.62
C LEU A 321 6.41 -13.86 23.40
N GLY A 322 7.39 -13.07 23.85
CA GLY A 322 8.60 -13.59 24.49
C GLY A 322 9.48 -14.44 23.55
N VAL A 323 9.46 -14.17 22.24
CA VAL A 323 10.21 -14.93 21.22
C VAL A 323 11.31 -14.09 20.57
N ASN A 324 12.46 -14.72 20.31
CA ASN A 324 13.62 -14.03 19.74
C ASN A 324 13.58 -13.89 18.20
N SER A 325 12.78 -14.73 17.54
CA SER A 325 12.64 -14.72 16.08
C SER A 325 11.18 -14.96 15.70
N CYS A 326 10.77 -14.41 14.55
CA CYS A 326 9.46 -14.70 14.01
C CYS A 326 9.51 -14.74 12.48
N THR A 327 8.76 -15.67 11.88
CA THR A 327 8.66 -15.81 10.42
C THR A 327 7.50 -14.98 9.85
N THR A 328 7.07 -13.94 10.57
CA THR A 328 5.96 -13.08 10.14
C THR A 328 6.40 -12.15 9.03
N GLU A 329 6.01 -12.53 7.82
CA GLU A 329 6.06 -11.69 6.64
C GLU A 329 4.89 -10.70 6.65
N VAL A 330 5.13 -9.44 6.32
CA VAL A 330 4.10 -8.44 6.05
C VAL A 330 4.32 -7.94 4.62
N PRO A 331 3.36 -8.14 3.70
CA PRO A 331 3.50 -7.67 2.33
C PRO A 331 3.52 -6.15 2.27
N ILE A 332 4.44 -5.61 1.48
CA ILE A 332 4.51 -4.18 1.15
C ILE A 332 4.27 -4.07 -0.36
N TRP A 333 3.09 -3.57 -0.73
CA TRP A 333 2.76 -3.23 -2.10
C TRP A 333 2.94 -1.73 -2.27
N SER A 334 4.06 -1.35 -2.87
CA SER A 334 4.37 0.06 -3.12
C SER A 334 5.07 0.28 -4.45
N ASN A 335 5.30 1.54 -4.77
CA ASN A 335 6.23 1.92 -5.82
C ASN A 335 7.67 1.66 -5.35
N GLN A 336 8.61 1.69 -6.28
CA GLN A 336 10.00 1.39 -5.99
C GLN A 336 10.95 2.30 -6.74
N VAL A 337 11.87 2.91 -6.03
CA VAL A 337 13.04 3.59 -6.59
C VAL A 337 14.20 2.58 -6.75
N ASP A 338 14.92 2.64 -7.86
CA ASP A 338 16.13 1.84 -8.09
C ASP A 338 17.41 2.56 -7.61
N GLY A 339 18.56 1.88 -7.67
CA GLY A 339 19.85 2.46 -7.29
C GLY A 339 20.24 3.72 -8.08
N ASN A 340 19.71 3.88 -9.30
CA ASN A 340 19.94 5.07 -10.12
C ASN A 340 18.91 6.18 -9.85
N GLY A 341 17.98 6.01 -8.91
CA GLY A 341 16.95 7.00 -8.62
C GLY A 341 15.76 7.00 -9.59
N VAL A 342 15.58 5.96 -10.43
CA VAL A 342 14.39 5.80 -11.28
C VAL A 342 13.26 5.21 -10.47
N VAL A 343 12.07 5.79 -10.56
CA VAL A 343 10.88 5.28 -9.89
C VAL A 343 10.07 4.39 -10.83
N SER A 344 9.80 3.17 -10.37
CA SER A 344 8.87 2.21 -10.96
C SER A 344 7.52 2.28 -10.26
N LEU A 345 6.48 2.57 -11.05
CA LEU A 345 5.11 2.76 -10.55
C LEU A 345 4.32 1.44 -10.56
N HIS A 346 4.44 0.65 -9.49
CA HIS A 346 3.65 -0.58 -9.30
C HIS A 346 2.28 -0.32 -8.66
N VAL A 347 2.16 0.78 -7.93
CA VAL A 347 0.95 1.31 -7.31
C VAL A 347 0.87 2.81 -7.63
N PRO A 348 0.59 3.18 -8.89
CA PRO A 348 0.63 4.59 -9.35
C PRO A 348 -0.40 5.51 -8.66
N GLY A 349 -1.48 4.96 -8.10
CA GLY A 349 -2.57 5.75 -7.56
C GLY A 349 -3.81 4.94 -7.22
N ALA A 350 -4.97 5.60 -7.23
CA ALA A 350 -6.20 5.10 -6.64
C ALA A 350 -6.73 3.82 -7.29
N SER A 351 -6.74 3.76 -8.62
CA SER A 351 -7.20 2.56 -9.33
C SER A 351 -6.29 1.36 -9.08
N ALA A 352 -4.98 1.56 -9.01
CA ALA A 352 -4.05 0.47 -8.69
C ALA A 352 -4.25 -0.06 -7.27
N LYS A 353 -4.50 0.83 -6.30
CA LYS A 353 -4.84 0.41 -4.93
C LYS A 353 -6.14 -0.42 -4.92
N ARG A 354 -7.18 0.01 -5.63
CA ARG A 354 -8.44 -0.74 -5.78
C ARG A 354 -8.21 -2.13 -6.38
N ASP A 355 -7.48 -2.18 -7.49
CA ASP A 355 -7.25 -3.42 -8.23
C ASP A 355 -6.49 -4.44 -7.37
N ARG A 356 -5.61 -3.97 -6.47
CA ARG A 356 -4.94 -4.81 -5.47
C ARG A 356 -5.91 -5.43 -4.46
N ILE A 357 -6.90 -4.66 -3.99
CA ILE A 357 -7.96 -5.18 -3.10
C ILE A 357 -8.83 -6.21 -3.82
N ILE A 358 -9.15 -5.99 -5.10
CA ILE A 358 -9.88 -6.95 -5.95
C ILE A 358 -9.07 -8.25 -6.09
N GLU A 359 -7.77 -8.15 -6.36
CA GLU A 359 -6.88 -9.29 -6.50
C GLU A 359 -6.80 -10.09 -5.19
N LEU A 360 -6.55 -9.41 -4.06
CA LEU A 360 -6.51 -10.03 -2.74
C LEU A 360 -7.81 -10.81 -2.44
N ARG A 361 -8.96 -10.19 -2.71
CA ARG A 361 -10.26 -10.83 -2.53
C ARG A 361 -10.43 -12.09 -3.37
N ARG A 362 -10.04 -12.05 -4.65
CA ARG A 362 -10.14 -13.22 -5.54
C ARG A 362 -9.33 -14.39 -4.99
N HIS A 363 -8.15 -14.12 -4.43
CA HIS A 363 -7.33 -15.16 -3.81
C HIS A 363 -7.94 -15.72 -2.52
N ILE A 364 -8.56 -14.88 -1.69
CA ILE A 364 -9.24 -15.35 -0.47
C ILE A 364 -10.48 -16.20 -0.83
N GLN A 365 -11.25 -15.81 -1.84
CA GLN A 365 -12.50 -16.47 -2.26
C GLN A 365 -12.32 -17.73 -3.12
N ALA A 366 -11.10 -18.02 -3.58
CA ALA A 366 -10.83 -19.19 -4.42
C ALA A 366 -11.09 -20.55 -3.73
N ARG A 367 -11.26 -20.59 -2.39
CA ARG A 367 -11.67 -21.79 -1.64
C ARG A 367 -13.12 -21.67 -1.12
N ARG A 368 -13.90 -22.74 -1.29
CA ARG A 368 -15.32 -22.80 -0.88
C ARG A 368 -15.48 -22.91 0.64
N GLY A 369 -16.30 -22.03 1.21
CA GLY A 369 -16.88 -22.13 2.56
C GLY A 369 -16.21 -21.23 3.59
N GLY A 370 -16.97 -20.33 4.23
CA GLY A 370 -16.61 -19.44 5.35
C GLY A 370 -16.47 -17.96 4.94
N SER A 371 -16.79 -17.05 5.88
CA SER A 371 -16.73 -15.59 5.70
C SER A 371 -15.28 -15.09 5.59
N SER A 372 -15.08 -14.01 4.84
CA SER A 372 -13.81 -13.28 4.75
C SER A 372 -14.06 -11.79 4.88
N VAL A 373 -13.10 -11.06 5.43
CA VAL A 373 -13.13 -9.60 5.48
C VAL A 373 -11.81 -9.01 5.02
N ILE A 374 -11.92 -7.90 4.31
CA ILE A 374 -10.83 -6.98 4.06
C ILE A 374 -11.22 -5.63 4.68
N VAL A 375 -10.48 -5.20 5.69
CA VAL A 375 -10.53 -3.84 6.21
C VAL A 375 -9.44 -3.05 5.51
N TYR A 376 -9.77 -1.88 4.97
CA TYR A 376 -8.78 -0.95 4.44
C TYR A 376 -8.77 0.34 5.26
N VAL A 377 -7.58 0.80 5.64
CA VAL A 377 -7.37 2.08 6.34
C VAL A 377 -6.55 3.01 5.46
N GLY A 378 -7.04 4.22 5.22
CA GLY A 378 -6.33 5.26 4.45
C GLY A 378 -6.74 6.66 4.91
N ASP A 379 -6.04 7.70 4.45
CA ASP A 379 -6.29 9.09 4.85
C ASP A 379 -6.45 10.06 3.65
N SER A 380 -6.13 9.60 2.44
CA SER A 380 -6.02 10.45 1.27
C SER A 380 -7.06 10.13 0.17
N PRO A 381 -7.29 11.06 -0.79
CA PRO A 381 -8.10 10.76 -1.98
C PRO A 381 -7.60 9.55 -2.77
N THR A 382 -6.30 9.27 -2.76
CA THR A 382 -5.73 8.11 -3.46
C THR A 382 -6.20 6.78 -2.86
N ASP A 383 -6.66 6.79 -1.60
CA ASP A 383 -7.22 5.61 -0.95
C ASP A 383 -8.68 5.38 -1.26
N LEU A 384 -9.39 6.37 -1.80
CA LEU A 384 -10.85 6.35 -1.86
C LEU A 384 -11.40 5.17 -2.68
N SER A 385 -10.73 4.81 -3.78
CA SER A 385 -11.14 3.63 -4.56
C SER A 385 -10.91 2.32 -3.81
N ALA A 386 -9.83 2.19 -3.03
CA ALA A 386 -9.57 1.00 -2.23
C ALA A 386 -10.49 0.91 -1.00
N LEU A 387 -10.76 2.05 -0.35
CA LEU A 387 -11.70 2.19 0.76
C LEU A 387 -13.12 1.74 0.39
N LEU A 388 -13.60 2.13 -0.79
CA LEU A 388 -14.92 1.73 -1.29
C LEU A 388 -14.96 0.28 -1.76
N GLU A 389 -13.82 -0.28 -2.16
CA GLU A 389 -13.73 -1.66 -2.62
C GLU A 389 -13.61 -2.66 -1.48
N ALA A 390 -12.95 -2.28 -0.37
CA ALA A 390 -12.75 -3.11 0.82
C ALA A 390 -14.05 -3.38 1.57
N ASP A 391 -14.12 -4.50 2.31
CA ASP A 391 -15.31 -4.89 3.06
C ASP A 391 -15.68 -3.88 4.17
N ILE A 392 -14.67 -3.24 4.75
CA ILE A 392 -14.83 -2.08 5.64
C ILE A 392 -13.77 -1.05 5.26
N GLY A 393 -14.21 0.09 4.73
CA GLY A 393 -13.33 1.24 4.47
C GLY A 393 -13.30 2.20 5.65
N VAL A 394 -12.12 2.43 6.22
CA VAL A 394 -11.88 3.36 7.33
C VAL A 394 -10.97 4.49 6.89
N ILE A 395 -11.49 5.71 6.94
CA ILE A 395 -10.72 6.95 6.79
C ILE A 395 -10.14 7.29 8.16
N ILE A 396 -8.82 7.48 8.25
CA ILE A 396 -8.20 8.04 9.46
C ILE A 396 -7.98 9.54 9.29
N GLY A 397 -8.34 10.32 10.31
CA GLY A 397 -8.23 11.77 10.29
C GLY A 397 -9.29 12.49 9.46
N ASN A 398 -9.01 13.75 9.10
CA ASN A 398 -9.98 14.65 8.48
C ASN A 398 -9.43 15.30 7.20
N SER A 399 -9.50 14.59 6.08
CA SER A 399 -9.11 15.13 4.76
C SER A 399 -10.23 15.92 4.11
N SER A 400 -10.00 17.22 3.87
CA SER A 400 -10.94 18.10 3.16
C SER A 400 -11.24 17.60 1.74
N SER A 401 -10.22 17.04 1.07
CA SER A 401 -10.35 16.48 -0.28
C SER A 401 -11.21 15.21 -0.28
N ILE A 402 -11.04 14.30 0.68
CA ILE A 402 -11.95 13.14 0.84
C ILE A 402 -13.37 13.61 1.13
N ASN A 403 -13.57 14.53 2.07
CA ASN A 403 -14.90 15.04 2.43
C ASN A 403 -15.64 15.61 1.22
N MET A 404 -14.94 16.41 0.42
CA MET A 404 -15.49 17.01 -0.79
C MET A 404 -15.85 15.95 -1.84
N LEU A 405 -14.99 14.96 -2.09
CA LEU A 405 -15.27 13.87 -3.01
C LEU A 405 -16.43 13.01 -2.50
N ALA A 406 -16.45 12.68 -1.22
CA ALA A 406 -17.51 11.92 -0.59
C ALA A 406 -18.88 12.62 -0.75
N ALA A 407 -18.94 13.91 -0.44
CA ALA A 407 -20.15 14.72 -0.63
C ALA A 407 -20.60 14.76 -2.10
N ARG A 408 -19.66 14.95 -3.04
CA ARG A 408 -19.95 15.00 -4.48
C ARG A 408 -20.53 13.68 -5.01
N PHE A 409 -20.05 12.55 -4.50
CA PHE A 409 -20.43 11.23 -4.98
C PHE A 409 -21.46 10.52 -4.10
N PHE A 410 -22.07 11.24 -3.16
CA PHE A 410 -23.06 10.73 -2.20
C PHE A 410 -22.53 9.54 -1.40
N ILE A 411 -21.26 9.59 -1.02
CA ILE A 411 -20.63 8.65 -0.09
C ILE A 411 -20.92 9.15 1.32
N GLN A 412 -21.58 8.32 2.11
CA GLN A 412 -21.82 8.54 3.53
C GLN A 412 -20.52 8.30 4.28
N VAL A 413 -20.09 9.29 5.05
CA VAL A 413 -18.98 9.13 6.00
C VAL A 413 -19.55 9.25 7.40
N LYS A 414 -19.36 8.21 8.22
CA LYS A 414 -19.88 8.14 9.59
C LYS A 414 -18.72 8.01 10.59
N PRO A 415 -18.80 8.62 11.79
CA PRO A 415 -17.82 8.36 12.84
C PRO A 415 -17.76 6.87 13.20
N LEU A 416 -16.55 6.30 13.30
CA LEU A 416 -16.33 4.89 13.62
C LEU A 416 -16.81 4.55 15.04
N GLN A 417 -16.81 5.53 15.94
CA GLN A 417 -17.42 5.43 17.28
C GLN A 417 -18.92 5.07 17.21
N HIS A 418 -19.62 5.46 16.14
CA HIS A 418 -21.05 5.17 15.95
C HIS A 418 -21.32 3.84 15.24
N ARG A 419 -20.30 2.98 15.06
CA ARG A 419 -20.43 1.67 14.40
C ARG A 419 -21.49 0.76 15.00
N ASN A 420 -21.76 0.86 16.30
CA ASN A 420 -22.78 0.04 16.96
C ASN A 420 -24.21 0.48 16.62
N GLN A 421 -24.41 1.75 16.25
CA GLN A 421 -25.73 2.29 15.91
C GLN A 421 -26.12 1.98 14.46
N HIS A 422 -25.12 2.01 13.58
CA HIS A 422 -25.29 1.76 12.15
C HIS A 422 -24.98 0.30 11.78
N GLY A 423 -24.40 -0.46 12.71
CA GLY A 423 -23.89 -1.81 12.51
C GLY A 423 -22.74 -1.86 11.51
N PHE A 424 -22.00 -2.97 11.52
CA PHE A 424 -21.30 -3.46 10.33
C PHE A 424 -22.23 -4.36 9.50
N GLY A 425 -23.55 -4.10 9.53
CA GLY A 425 -24.64 -5.02 9.17
C GLY A 425 -24.45 -5.78 7.85
N ASP A 426 -24.95 -7.03 7.80
CA ASP A 426 -24.85 -8.04 6.72
C ASP A 426 -23.43 -8.46 6.27
N ILE A 427 -22.35 -7.74 6.62
CA ILE A 427 -20.96 -8.12 6.29
C ILE A 427 -20.59 -9.46 6.92
N LEU A 428 -21.11 -9.72 8.13
CA LEU A 428 -20.87 -10.93 8.91
C LEU A 428 -21.73 -12.13 8.45
N ASP A 429 -22.88 -11.87 7.81
CA ASP A 429 -23.83 -12.90 7.38
C ASP A 429 -23.49 -13.48 5.99
N GLY A 430 -22.33 -13.13 5.43
CA GLY A 430 -21.86 -13.59 4.12
C GLY A 430 -22.64 -13.01 2.93
N ASN A 431 -23.62 -12.14 3.18
CA ASN A 431 -24.41 -11.46 2.15
C ASN A 431 -23.66 -10.21 1.65
N HIS A 432 -22.45 -10.42 1.13
CA HIS A 432 -21.52 -9.35 0.74
C HIS A 432 -22.05 -8.45 -0.41
N GLY A 433 -23.16 -8.81 -1.06
CA GLY A 433 -23.68 -8.12 -2.24
C GLY A 433 -24.45 -6.83 -1.95
N ASN A 434 -25.02 -6.66 -0.75
CA ASN A 434 -25.85 -5.50 -0.42
C ASN A 434 -25.06 -4.34 0.19
N TRP A 435 -24.08 -4.62 1.04
CA TRP A 435 -23.29 -3.57 1.70
C TRP A 435 -22.33 -2.88 0.71
N ARG A 436 -21.79 -3.58 -0.30
CA ARG A 436 -20.97 -2.99 -1.40
C ARG A 436 -21.71 -1.93 -2.22
N LYS A 437 -23.04 -1.97 -2.21
CA LYS A 437 -23.88 -0.96 -2.87
C LYS A 437 -24.10 0.26 -1.98
N GLN A 438 -23.86 0.13 -0.67
CA GLN A 438 -23.88 1.25 0.24
C GLN A 438 -22.53 1.94 0.15
N LYS A 439 -22.53 3.14 -0.41
CA LYS A 439 -21.39 4.06 -0.41
C LYS A 439 -21.17 4.57 1.02
N LEU A 440 -20.73 3.71 1.94
CA LEU A 440 -20.54 4.02 3.36
C LEU A 440 -19.07 3.80 3.73
N LEU A 441 -18.46 4.82 4.33
CA LEU A 441 -17.13 4.80 4.90
C LEU A 441 -17.18 5.21 6.37
N TRP A 442 -16.24 4.72 7.14
CA TRP A 442 -16.08 5.07 8.55
C TRP A 442 -14.96 6.09 8.71
N ARG A 443 -15.09 6.99 9.67
CA ARG A 443 -14.03 7.92 10.07
C ARG A 443 -13.54 7.59 11.46
N ALA A 444 -12.27 7.27 11.59
CA ALA A 444 -11.58 7.13 12.86
C ALA A 444 -10.76 8.39 13.16
N GLU A 445 -10.77 8.83 14.41
CA GLU A 445 -9.90 9.94 14.86
C GLU A 445 -8.53 9.43 15.32
N SER A 446 -8.42 8.15 15.68
CA SER A 446 -7.18 7.54 16.18
C SER A 446 -7.09 6.04 15.85
N TRP A 447 -5.87 5.50 15.93
CA TRP A 447 -5.64 4.05 15.83
C TRP A 447 -6.30 3.26 16.96
N LYS A 448 -6.53 3.87 18.12
CA LYS A 448 -7.28 3.24 19.21
C LYS A 448 -8.70 2.85 18.79
N GLU A 449 -9.40 3.73 18.05
CA GLU A 449 -10.75 3.39 17.57
C GLU A 449 -10.75 2.24 16.56
N ILE A 450 -9.69 2.18 15.73
CA ILE A 450 -9.48 1.09 14.78
C ILE A 450 -9.21 -0.21 15.55
N ASP A 451 -8.38 -0.16 16.58
CA ASP A 451 -8.11 -1.31 17.46
C ASP A 451 -9.37 -1.83 18.13
N ASP A 452 -10.15 -0.94 18.76
CA ASP A 452 -11.42 -1.26 19.43
C ASP A 452 -12.45 -1.82 18.41
N MET A 453 -12.37 -1.44 17.14
CA MET A 453 -13.18 -2.05 16.07
C MET A 453 -12.69 -3.46 15.74
N LEU A 454 -11.38 -3.66 15.56
CA LEU A 454 -10.81 -4.95 15.18
C LEU A 454 -11.09 -6.01 16.25
N ILE A 455 -10.96 -5.66 17.54
CA ILE A 455 -11.32 -6.51 18.68
C ILE A 455 -12.80 -6.93 18.60
N GLN A 456 -13.71 -5.98 18.34
CA GLN A 456 -15.14 -6.30 18.21
C GLN A 456 -15.46 -7.20 17.01
N LEU A 457 -14.71 -7.08 15.91
CA LEU A 457 -14.85 -7.97 14.77
C LEU A 457 -14.32 -9.38 15.08
N GLU A 458 -13.26 -9.50 15.88
CA GLU A 458 -12.73 -10.78 16.37
C GLU A 458 -13.74 -11.51 17.26
N GLU A 459 -14.33 -10.81 18.24
CA GLU A 459 -15.33 -11.37 19.15
C GLU A 459 -16.57 -11.89 18.43
N ARG A 460 -16.90 -11.33 17.26
CA ARG A 460 -18.06 -11.76 16.45
C ARG A 460 -17.76 -12.88 15.46
N TRP A 461 -16.49 -13.19 15.21
CA TRP A 461 -16.05 -14.30 14.34
C TRP A 461 -15.44 -15.49 15.06
N SER A 462 -15.17 -15.34 16.36
CA SER A 462 -14.84 -16.45 17.27
C SER A 462 -16.12 -17.16 17.68
#